data_AF-A0A5N3ULH8-F1
#
_entry.id   AF-A0A5N3ULH8-F1
#
_cell.length_a   1.000
_cell.length_b   1.000
_cell.length_c   1.000
_cell.angle_alpha   90.00
_cell.angle_beta   90.00
_cell.angle_gamma   90.00
#
_symmetry.space_group_name_H-M   'P 1'
#
loop_
_entity.id
_entity.type
_entity.pdbx_description
1 polymer ?
#
loop_
_entity_poly.entity_id
_entity_poly.type
_entity_poly.pdbx_seq_one_letter_code
_entity_poly.pdbx_strand_id
1 'polypeptide(L)'
;MSPCLLGCVVFCLLQAGAVHAGVTQDPRFQVVRTRQRTTLNCTQDLGHNSMYWYRQDPGHGLRLIHYSDAAPSTVQGDVPDGYSVSRPSTENFPLTLNSANRSQTSVYFCASSDSTALHGHLLSVQKGPAA
;
A
#
# COMPACT_ATOMS: atom_id res chain seq x y z
N MET A 1 44.60 -16.75 8.99
CA MET A 1 43.26 -16.13 8.95
C MET A 1 42.70 -16.20 10.35
N SER A 2 42.46 -15.06 11.00
CA SER A 2 42.26 -14.99 12.46
C SER A 2 40.90 -15.60 12.87
N PRO A 3 40.85 -16.55 13.84
CA PRO A 3 39.61 -17.18 14.30
C PRO A 3 38.59 -16.18 14.87
N CYS A 4 39.05 -14.99 15.30
CA CYS A 4 38.16 -13.88 15.66
C CYS A 4 37.32 -13.38 14.49
N LEU A 5 37.87 -13.32 13.28
CA LEU A 5 37.15 -12.83 12.10
C LEU A 5 36.02 -13.81 11.71
N LEU A 6 36.27 -15.12 11.82
CA LEU A 6 35.23 -16.13 11.60
C LEU A 6 34.13 -16.06 12.66
N GLY A 7 34.48 -15.87 13.94
CA GLY A 7 33.51 -15.72 15.03
C GLY A 7 32.61 -14.48 14.84
N CYS A 8 33.19 -13.35 14.44
CA CYS A 8 32.43 -12.14 14.15
C CYS A 8 31.47 -12.31 12.97
N VAL A 9 31.89 -12.98 11.88
CA VAL A 9 31.02 -13.22 10.72
C VAL A 9 29.83 -14.12 11.08
N VAL A 10 30.04 -15.16 11.89
CA VAL A 10 28.96 -16.05 12.35
C VAL A 10 27.96 -15.31 13.23
N PHE A 11 28.42 -14.45 14.15
CA PHE A 11 27.54 -13.64 15.00
C PHE A 11 26.69 -12.64 14.20
N CYS A 12 27.28 -11.99 13.19
CA CYS A 12 26.55 -11.07 12.31
C CYS A 12 25.45 -11.76 11.48
N LEU A 13 25.69 -13.00 11.04
CA LEU A 13 24.70 -13.77 10.28
C LEU A 13 23.53 -14.26 11.15
N LEU A 14 23.76 -14.51 12.45
CA LEU A 14 22.73 -14.94 13.40
C LEU A 14 21.79 -13.82 13.84
N GLN A 15 22.20 -12.55 13.70
CA GLN A 15 21.42 -11.40 14.14
C GLN A 15 20.55 -10.77 13.05
N ALA A 16 20.56 -11.33 11.83
CA ALA A 16 19.66 -10.96 10.75
C ALA A 16 18.25 -11.53 11.01
N GLY A 17 17.56 -10.99 12.01
CA GLY A 17 16.14 -11.28 12.24
C GLY A 17 15.29 -10.76 11.09
N ALA A 18 14.23 -11.49 10.74
CA ALA A 18 13.22 -10.99 9.82
C ALA A 18 12.53 -9.78 10.46
N VAL A 19 12.66 -8.61 9.84
CA VAL A 19 11.85 -7.43 10.21
C VAL A 19 10.39 -7.74 9.90
N HIS A 20 9.53 -7.69 10.92
CA HIS A 20 8.09 -7.86 10.74
C HIS A 20 7.53 -6.59 10.08
N ALA A 21 7.04 -6.70 8.85
CA ALA A 21 6.39 -5.58 8.19
C ALA A 21 4.96 -5.50 8.69
N GLY A 22 4.61 -4.41 9.38
CA GLY A 22 3.28 -4.21 9.97
C GLY A 22 2.12 -4.16 8.96
N VAL A 23 2.44 -4.01 7.68
CA VAL A 23 1.52 -4.12 6.55
C VAL A 23 2.14 -5.03 5.51
N THR A 24 1.40 -6.04 5.06
CA THR A 24 1.82 -7.02 4.06
C THR A 24 0.90 -6.96 2.85
N GLN A 25 1.49 -7.01 1.65
CA GLN A 25 0.77 -7.04 0.38
C GLN A 25 1.11 -8.31 -0.41
N ASP A 26 0.09 -8.92 -1.02
CA ASP A 26 0.22 -10.10 -1.86
C ASP A 26 -0.72 -10.04 -3.07
N PRO A 27 -0.27 -10.36 -4.29
CA PRO A 27 1.13 -10.62 -4.67
C PRO A 27 1.97 -9.34 -4.73
N ARG A 28 3.30 -9.47 -4.57
CA ARG A 28 4.25 -8.34 -4.71
C ARG A 28 4.35 -7.82 -6.15
N PHE A 29 4.28 -8.73 -7.12
CA PHE A 29 4.30 -8.43 -8.54
C PHE A 29 3.25 -9.28 -9.24
N GLN A 30 2.51 -8.68 -10.15
CA GLN A 30 1.48 -9.39 -10.89
C GLN A 30 1.42 -8.93 -12.34
N VAL A 31 1.36 -9.89 -13.24
CA VAL A 31 1.07 -9.67 -14.66
C VAL A 31 -0.14 -10.50 -15.00
N VAL A 32 -1.22 -9.83 -15.44
CA VAL A 32 -2.50 -10.47 -15.76
C VAL A 32 -2.93 -10.12 -17.17
N ARG A 33 -3.80 -10.95 -17.76
CA ARG A 33 -4.37 -10.65 -19.08
C ARG A 33 -5.42 -9.53 -18.94
N THR A 34 -5.56 -8.72 -19.99
CA THR A 34 -6.66 -7.74 -20.06
C THR A 34 -8.00 -8.45 -19.88
N ARG A 35 -8.94 -7.80 -19.18
CA ARG A 35 -10.27 -8.31 -18.79
C ARG A 35 -10.27 -9.43 -17.75
N GLN A 36 -9.11 -9.87 -17.28
CA GLN A 36 -9.03 -10.82 -16.18
C GLN A 36 -9.39 -10.13 -14.88
N ARG A 37 -10.22 -10.79 -14.05
CA ARG A 37 -10.44 -10.36 -12.66
C ARG A 37 -9.23 -10.73 -11.82
N THR A 38 -8.74 -9.80 -11.02
CA THR A 38 -7.63 -10.05 -10.09
C THR A 38 -7.82 -9.31 -8.78
N THR A 39 -7.23 -9.83 -7.71
CA THR A 39 -7.28 -9.25 -6.37
C THR A 39 -5.87 -9.07 -5.84
N LEU A 40 -5.60 -7.87 -5.32
CA LEU A 40 -4.44 -7.56 -4.50
C LEU A 40 -4.89 -7.60 -3.04
N ASN A 41 -4.24 -8.44 -2.25
CA ASN A 41 -4.50 -8.58 -0.83
C ASN A 41 -3.63 -7.61 -0.05
N CYS A 42 -4.21 -7.05 1.01
CA CYS A 42 -3.47 -6.30 2.01
C CYS A 42 -3.90 -6.73 3.40
N THR A 43 -2.92 -7.02 4.24
CA THR A 43 -3.10 -7.38 5.63
C THR A 43 -2.24 -6.50 6.54
N GLN A 44 -2.71 -6.26 7.77
CA GLN A 44 -1.95 -5.54 8.80
C GLN A 44 -2.12 -6.20 10.17
N ASP A 45 -1.10 -6.10 11.02
CA ASP A 45 -1.07 -6.65 12.39
C ASP A 45 -0.77 -5.56 13.46
N LEU A 46 -0.93 -4.30 13.06
CA LEU A 46 -0.71 -3.11 13.88
C LEU A 46 -1.93 -2.69 14.71
N GLY A 47 -3.10 -3.30 14.49
CA GLY A 47 -4.36 -2.91 15.15
C GLY A 47 -4.95 -1.60 14.62
N HIS A 48 -4.45 -1.10 13.49
CA HIS A 48 -4.88 0.14 12.87
C HIS A 48 -6.33 0.06 12.37
N ASN A 49 -7.14 1.05 12.74
CA ASN A 49 -8.53 1.12 12.29
C ASN A 49 -8.63 1.40 10.79
N SER A 50 -7.84 2.35 10.30
CA SER A 50 -7.95 2.82 8.93
C SER A 50 -6.99 2.09 7.99
N MET A 51 -7.44 1.82 6.76
CA MET A 51 -6.61 1.23 5.70
C MET A 51 -6.89 1.90 4.36
N TYR A 52 -5.88 1.91 3.49
CA TYR A 52 -5.85 2.68 2.27
C TYR A 52 -5.26 1.88 1.13
N TRP A 53 -5.80 2.10 -0.08
CA TRP A 53 -5.19 1.67 -1.33
C TRP A 53 -4.83 2.88 -2.17
N TYR A 54 -3.57 2.94 -2.56
CA TYR A 54 -3.05 3.95 -3.48
C TYR A 54 -2.53 3.30 -4.75
N ARG A 55 -2.52 4.10 -5.82
CA ARG A 55 -1.72 3.83 -7.01
C ARG A 55 -0.70 4.93 -7.23
N GLN A 56 0.46 4.54 -7.76
CA GLN A 56 1.50 5.45 -8.22
C GLN A 56 1.85 5.16 -9.69
N ASP A 57 1.48 6.10 -10.55
CA ASP A 57 1.87 6.07 -11.95
C ASP A 57 3.19 6.84 -12.13
N PRO A 58 4.02 6.51 -13.14
CA PRO A 58 5.25 7.25 -13.42
C PRO A 58 5.00 8.75 -13.58
N GLY A 59 5.76 9.57 -12.84
CA GLY A 59 5.63 11.05 -12.87
C GLY A 59 4.47 11.62 -12.05
N HIS A 60 3.67 10.77 -11.39
CA HIS A 60 2.59 11.19 -10.50
C HIS A 60 2.91 10.87 -9.03
N GLY A 61 2.30 11.64 -8.12
CA GLY A 61 2.28 11.29 -6.69
C GLY A 61 1.36 10.09 -6.40
N LEU A 62 1.27 9.73 -5.12
CA LEU A 62 0.25 8.77 -4.66
C LEU A 62 -1.15 9.34 -4.95
N ARG A 63 -2.01 8.53 -5.55
CA ARG A 63 -3.43 8.86 -5.73
C ARG A 63 -4.28 7.81 -5.04
N LEU A 64 -5.24 8.26 -4.25
CA LEU A 64 -6.05 7.37 -3.43
C LEU A 64 -7.09 6.67 -4.31
N ILE A 65 -7.12 5.34 -4.26
CA ILE A 65 -8.12 4.54 -4.97
C ILE A 65 -9.36 4.42 -4.07
N HIS A 66 -9.15 3.90 -2.87
CA HIS A 66 -10.18 3.65 -1.86
C HIS A 66 -9.55 3.66 -0.48
N TYR A 67 -10.35 3.97 0.53
CA TYR A 67 -9.95 3.81 1.93
C TYR A 67 -11.10 3.27 2.78
N SER A 68 -10.78 2.97 4.03
CA SER A 68 -11.72 2.49 5.03
C SER A 68 -11.32 3.13 6.36
N ASP A 69 -12.23 3.85 7.01
CA ASP A 69 -11.97 4.48 8.32
C ASP A 69 -11.88 3.43 9.42
N ALA A 70 -12.79 2.45 9.37
CA ALA A 70 -12.84 1.27 10.23
C ALA A 70 -13.64 0.17 9.53
N ALA A 71 -13.39 -1.10 9.86
CA ALA A 71 -14.24 -2.19 9.36
C ALA A 71 -15.69 -2.05 9.87
N PRO A 72 -16.71 -2.30 9.03
CA PRO A 72 -16.65 -2.80 7.64
C PRO A 72 -16.77 -1.70 6.56
N SER A 73 -16.54 -0.43 6.91
CA SER A 73 -16.76 0.71 6.00
C SER A 73 -15.76 0.72 4.83
N THR A 74 -16.19 1.29 3.70
CA THR A 74 -15.32 1.59 2.56
C THR A 74 -15.75 2.92 1.94
N VAL A 75 -14.78 3.71 1.49
CA VAL A 75 -14.98 5.04 0.92
C VAL A 75 -14.16 5.17 -0.37
N GLN A 76 -14.70 5.88 -1.36
CA GLN A 76 -14.02 6.17 -2.62
C GLN A 76 -12.93 7.23 -2.42
N GLY A 77 -11.79 7.05 -3.08
CA GLY A 77 -10.71 8.05 -3.13
C GLY A 77 -10.82 8.95 -4.35
N ASP A 78 -9.67 9.46 -4.80
CA ASP A 78 -9.52 10.31 -5.97
C ASP A 78 -9.75 9.56 -7.30
N VAL A 79 -9.41 8.26 -7.33
CA VAL A 79 -9.43 7.42 -8.55
C VAL A 79 -10.07 6.04 -8.29
N PRO A 80 -11.36 5.98 -7.89
CA PRO A 80 -12.03 4.73 -7.50
C PRO A 80 -12.44 3.85 -8.70
N ASP A 81 -12.56 4.43 -9.89
CA ASP A 81 -13.18 3.78 -11.03
C ASP A 81 -12.43 2.53 -11.51
N GLY A 82 -13.20 1.45 -11.75
CA GLY A 82 -12.66 0.16 -12.21
C GLY A 82 -12.07 -0.71 -11.10
N TYR A 83 -12.15 -0.25 -9.84
CA TYR A 83 -11.75 -0.99 -8.66
C TYR A 83 -12.95 -1.32 -7.76
N SER A 84 -12.76 -2.31 -6.90
CA SER A 84 -13.72 -2.65 -5.85
C SER A 84 -12.97 -3.13 -4.62
N VAL A 85 -13.43 -2.74 -3.43
CA VAL A 85 -12.82 -3.11 -2.15
C VAL A 85 -13.85 -3.69 -1.20
N SER A 86 -13.37 -4.45 -0.22
CA SER A 86 -14.15 -4.84 0.96
C SER A 86 -13.28 -4.68 2.20
N ARG A 87 -13.91 -4.48 3.37
CA ARG A 87 -13.21 -4.44 4.66
C ARG A 87 -13.76 -5.50 5.60
N PRO A 88 -13.41 -6.80 5.39
CA PRO A 88 -14.00 -7.89 6.16
C PRO A 88 -13.55 -7.92 7.63
N SER A 89 -12.39 -7.34 7.95
CA SER A 89 -11.90 -7.20 9.32
C SER A 89 -10.95 -6.00 9.44
N THR A 90 -10.54 -5.67 10.66
CA THR A 90 -9.55 -4.62 10.93
C THR A 90 -8.22 -4.92 10.23
N GLU A 91 -7.85 -6.18 10.12
CA GLU A 91 -6.59 -6.66 9.56
C GLU A 91 -6.59 -6.67 8.03
N ASN A 92 -7.74 -6.84 7.38
CA ASN A 92 -7.81 -7.18 5.96
C ASN A 92 -8.49 -6.08 5.12
N PHE A 93 -7.85 -5.69 4.01
CA PHE A 93 -8.43 -4.75 3.05
C PHE A 93 -8.06 -5.13 1.61
N PRO A 94 -8.72 -6.11 0.97
CA PRO A 94 -8.42 -6.50 -0.41
C PRO A 94 -8.93 -5.49 -1.44
N LEU A 95 -8.15 -5.29 -2.52
CA LEU A 95 -8.49 -4.52 -3.71
C LEU A 95 -8.69 -5.43 -4.91
N THR A 96 -9.89 -5.43 -5.49
CA THR A 96 -10.23 -6.22 -6.68
C THR A 96 -10.31 -5.32 -7.91
N LEU A 97 -9.62 -5.71 -8.97
CA LEU A 97 -9.85 -5.20 -10.33
C LEU A 97 -10.83 -6.15 -11.00
N ASN A 98 -12.08 -5.72 -11.22
CA ASN A 98 -13.13 -6.59 -11.76
C ASN A 98 -12.83 -7.02 -13.20
N SER A 99 -12.18 -6.16 -13.97
CA SER A 99 -11.78 -6.40 -15.36
C SER A 99 -10.51 -5.60 -15.64
N ALA A 100 -9.34 -6.25 -15.52
CA ALA A 100 -8.06 -5.58 -15.62
C ALA A 100 -7.89 -4.84 -16.96
N ASN A 101 -7.50 -3.57 -16.89
CA ASN A 101 -7.24 -2.72 -18.06
C ASN A 101 -5.78 -2.23 -18.08
N ARG A 102 -5.25 -1.93 -19.26
CA ARG A 102 -3.92 -1.31 -19.45
C ARG A 102 -3.79 0.03 -18.71
N SER A 103 -4.87 0.81 -18.58
CA SER A 103 -4.86 2.05 -17.80
C SER A 103 -4.69 1.84 -16.28
N GLN A 104 -4.84 0.60 -15.81
CA GLN A 104 -4.64 0.18 -14.42
C GLN A 104 -3.26 -0.44 -14.20
N THR A 105 -2.36 -0.40 -15.18
CA THR A 105 -0.95 -0.77 -14.96
C THR A 105 -0.27 0.33 -14.13
N SER A 106 0.09 0.00 -12.90
CA SER A 106 0.65 0.93 -11.91
C SER A 106 1.39 0.16 -10.83
N VAL A 107 2.18 0.87 -10.00
CA VAL A 107 2.56 0.37 -8.68
C VAL A 107 1.39 0.60 -7.72
N TYR A 108 1.08 -0.38 -6.88
CA TYR A 108 -0.01 -0.34 -5.92
C TYR A 108 0.53 -0.40 -4.50
N PHE A 109 0.09 0.51 -3.64
CA PHE A 109 0.50 0.58 -2.25
C PHE A 109 -0.69 0.41 -1.33
N CYS A 110 -0.53 -0.43 -0.31
CA CYS A 110 -1.43 -0.47 0.81
C CYS A 110 -0.78 0.18 2.03
N ALA A 111 -1.59 0.90 2.81
CA ALA A 111 -1.17 1.51 4.07
C ALA A 111 -2.26 1.35 5.13
N SER A 112 -1.89 1.53 6.40
CA SER A 112 -2.82 1.54 7.52
C SER A 112 -2.46 2.66 8.50
N SER A 113 -3.43 3.11 9.30
CA SER A 113 -3.27 4.15 10.33
C SER A 113 -4.22 3.94 11.51
N ASP A 114 -3.80 4.31 12.72
CA ASP A 114 -4.65 4.32 13.92
C ASP A 114 -5.87 5.24 13.80
N SER A 115 -5.71 6.35 13.08
CA SER A 115 -6.76 7.33 12.80
C SER A 115 -6.65 7.87 11.38
N THR A 116 -7.77 8.26 10.78
CA THR A 116 -7.76 9.09 9.58
C THR A 116 -7.29 10.49 9.97
N ALA A 117 -6.07 10.85 9.59
CA ALA A 117 -5.74 12.26 9.45
C ALA A 117 -6.72 12.82 8.40
N LEU A 118 -7.58 13.77 8.81
CA LEU A 118 -8.38 14.56 7.90
C LEU A 118 -7.44 15.03 6.79
N HIS A 119 -7.75 14.74 5.51
CA HIS A 119 -7.01 15.30 4.38
C HIS A 119 -7.15 16.82 4.48
N GLY A 120 -6.24 17.46 5.23
CA GLY A 120 -6.04 18.88 5.17
C GLY A 120 -5.63 19.14 3.74
N HIS A 121 -6.53 19.75 2.97
CA HIS A 121 -6.27 20.19 1.61
C HIS A 121 -5.16 21.25 1.72
N LEU A 122 -3.90 20.81 1.77
CA LEU A 122 -2.75 21.69 1.67
C LEU A 122 -2.78 22.19 0.24
N LEU A 123 -3.49 23.29 0.04
CA LEU A 123 -3.44 24.08 -1.18
C LEU A 123 -1.97 24.33 -1.45
N SER A 124 -1.46 23.70 -2.50
CA SER A 124 -0.11 23.95 -3.00
C SER A 124 0.03 25.46 -3.20
N VAL A 125 0.83 26.09 -2.34
CA VAL A 125 1.18 27.50 -2.50
C VAL A 125 2.07 27.57 -3.74
N GLN A 126 1.48 27.85 -4.89
CA GLN A 126 2.25 28.20 -6.07
C GLN A 126 3.00 29.50 -5.76
N LYS A 127 4.32 29.40 -5.70
CA LYS A 127 5.21 30.56 -5.61
C LYS A 127 5.02 31.40 -6.88
N GLY A 128 4.49 32.61 -6.73
CA GLY A 128 4.36 33.56 -7.83
C GLY A 128 5.72 33.91 -8.46
N PRO A 129 5.75 34.40 -9.70
CA PRO A 129 7.00 34.74 -10.38
C PRO A 129 7.70 35.88 -9.63
N ALA A 130 9.02 35.76 -9.48
CA ALA A 130 9.85 36.88 -9.06
C ALA A 130 9.87 37.94 -10.17
N ALA A 131 9.67 39.20 -9.79
CA ALA A 131 9.81 40.37 -10.65
C ALA A 131 11.25 40.58 -11.11
#